data_AF-A0A0R1DZB3-F1
#
_entry.id   AF-A0A0R1DZB3-F1
#
_cell.length_a   1.000
_cell.length_b   1.000
_cell.length_c   1.000
_cell.angle_alpha   90.00
_cell.angle_beta   90.00
_cell.angle_gamma   90.00
#
_symmetry.space_group_name_H-M   'P 1'
#
loop_
_entity.id
_entity.type
_entity.pdbx_description
1 polymer ?
#
loop_
_entity_poly.entity_id
_entity_poly.type
_entity_poly.pdbx_seq_one_letter_code
_entity_poly.pdbx_strand_id
1 'polypeptide(L)'
;MVRPTLVALAKRVPLIHFRKGGAGVPGAQTANQQISGTAAKLGHPNSYHHCTILASANKLHLGESLVREPANYISKATASVPSPIRNLVDVNRTVNVAQLRSAVGYEYLRTAATTLEDGGSTQTMQQRGFQLVNPTEKWFPGIEELRSNYSSWDWVIGKTPKFTVQKDLEVKGDEQDMKLKLSVEVEAGLMKEIGIQLPQSDQLVPVVTPLQGKPYNEENLNGILGALKLVSASNVKQAINGTA
;
A
#
# COMPACT_ATOMS: atom_id res chain seq x y z
N MET A 1 -5.92 -13.47 -24.20
CA MET A 1 -5.91 -12.89 -22.83
C MET A 1 -7.33 -12.96 -22.30
N VAL A 2 -7.65 -14.08 -21.66
CA VAL A 2 -9.02 -14.44 -21.31
C VAL A 2 -9.31 -13.92 -19.90
N ARG A 3 -10.31 -13.05 -19.79
CA ARG A 3 -10.70 -12.40 -18.53
C ARG A 3 -11.27 -13.46 -17.60
N PRO A 4 -10.68 -13.75 -16.42
CA PRO A 4 -11.39 -14.46 -15.38
C PRO A 4 -12.36 -13.45 -14.76
N THR A 5 -13.45 -13.19 -15.46
CA THR A 5 -14.61 -12.61 -14.84
C THR A 5 -15.10 -13.65 -13.85
N LEU A 6 -14.95 -13.38 -12.55
CA LEU A 6 -15.67 -13.98 -11.42
C LEU A 6 -17.21 -13.78 -11.53
N VAL A 7 -17.75 -13.80 -12.75
CA VAL A 7 -19.15 -13.55 -13.11
C VAL A 7 -20.04 -14.72 -12.72
N ALA A 8 -19.50 -15.90 -12.47
CA ALA A 8 -20.30 -17.02 -11.97
C ALA A 8 -20.64 -16.94 -10.47
N LEU A 9 -19.81 -16.29 -9.64
CA LEU A 9 -20.17 -15.99 -8.25
C LEU A 9 -21.26 -14.91 -8.18
N ALA A 10 -21.29 -13.98 -9.14
CA ALA A 10 -22.31 -12.95 -9.26
C ALA A 10 -23.69 -13.48 -9.72
N LYS A 11 -23.74 -14.61 -10.45
CA LYS A 11 -25.01 -15.20 -10.91
C LYS A 11 -25.85 -15.85 -9.79
N ARG A 12 -25.30 -16.04 -8.58
CA ARG A 12 -26.05 -16.51 -7.39
C ARG A 12 -26.01 -15.57 -6.19
N VAL A 13 -25.27 -14.45 -6.30
CA VAL A 13 -25.29 -13.35 -5.32
C VAL A 13 -25.31 -12.04 -6.10
N PRO A 14 -26.48 -11.41 -6.32
CA PRO A 14 -26.65 -10.23 -7.19
C PRO A 14 -25.95 -8.94 -6.70
N LEU A 15 -25.00 -9.03 -5.76
CA LEU A 15 -24.38 -7.88 -5.09
C LEU A 15 -22.85 -7.81 -5.24
N ILE A 16 -22.20 -8.75 -5.93
CA ILE A 16 -20.74 -8.75 -6.07
C ILE A 16 -20.31 -8.01 -7.35
N HIS A 17 -20.04 -6.72 -7.22
CA HIS A 17 -19.41 -5.93 -8.27
C HIS A 17 -17.89 -5.84 -8.04
N PHE A 18 -17.11 -6.54 -8.87
CA PHE A 18 -15.66 -6.37 -8.92
C PHE A 18 -15.35 -5.04 -9.62
N ARG A 19 -15.01 -4.01 -8.85
CA ARG A 19 -14.60 -2.71 -9.41
C ARG A 19 -13.13 -2.76 -9.80
N LYS A 20 -12.83 -2.36 -11.04
CA LYS A 20 -11.46 -2.04 -11.48
C LYS A 20 -10.98 -0.80 -10.70
N GLY A 21 -9.72 -0.76 -10.28
CA GLY A 21 -9.09 0.44 -9.69
C GLY A 21 -8.97 1.59 -10.71
N GLY A 22 -10.09 2.18 -11.10
CA GLY A 22 -10.20 3.34 -11.98
C GLY A 22 -11.18 4.35 -11.39
N ALA A 23 -10.84 5.63 -11.51
CA ALA A 23 -11.58 6.77 -10.99
C ALA A 23 -13.07 6.68 -11.35
N GLY A 24 -13.93 6.84 -10.34
CA GLY A 24 -15.38 6.85 -10.53
C GLY A 24 -15.89 8.12 -11.16
N VAL A 25 -16.98 7.99 -11.91
CA VAL A 25 -17.84 9.10 -12.31
C VAL A 25 -18.41 9.74 -11.03
N PRO A 26 -18.27 11.06 -10.82
CA PRO A 26 -18.92 11.74 -9.71
C PRO A 26 -20.44 11.75 -9.93
N GLY A 27 -21.23 11.33 -8.94
CA GLY A 27 -22.68 11.61 -8.91
C GLY A 27 -23.65 10.44 -8.70
N ALA A 28 -23.22 9.17 -8.70
CA ALA A 28 -24.13 8.04 -8.43
C ALA A 28 -24.03 7.59 -6.96
N GLN A 29 -24.86 8.16 -6.09
CA GLN A 29 -24.98 7.77 -4.68
C GLN A 29 -25.88 6.54 -4.49
N THR A 30 -25.34 5.37 -4.82
CA THR A 30 -25.60 4.14 -4.05
C THR A 30 -24.23 3.66 -3.62
N ALA A 31 -23.94 3.67 -2.31
CA ALA A 31 -22.63 3.36 -1.76
C ALA A 31 -22.28 1.88 -2.03
N ASN A 32 -21.74 1.62 -3.21
CA ASN A 32 -21.34 0.28 -3.62
C ASN A 32 -20.04 -0.07 -2.87
N GLN A 33 -20.18 -0.79 -1.76
CA GLN A 33 -19.04 -1.17 -0.92
C GLN A 33 -18.23 -2.26 -1.62
N GLN A 34 -16.92 -2.04 -1.76
CA GLN A 34 -16.02 -3.00 -2.37
C GLN A 34 -15.81 -4.21 -1.46
N ILE A 35 -15.79 -5.39 -2.07
CA ILE A 35 -15.50 -6.65 -1.37
C ILE A 35 -14.20 -7.30 -1.87
N SER A 36 -13.51 -6.67 -2.82
CA SER A 36 -12.33 -7.22 -3.49
C SER A 36 -11.47 -6.12 -4.09
N GLY A 37 -10.15 -6.31 -4.10
CA GLY A 37 -9.20 -5.51 -4.87
C GLY A 37 -8.41 -6.39 -5.85
N THR A 38 -8.05 -5.86 -7.01
CA THR A 38 -7.34 -6.61 -8.07
C THR A 38 -6.09 -5.87 -8.52
N ALA A 39 -5.04 -6.60 -8.88
CA ALA A 39 -3.87 -6.06 -9.57
C ALA A 39 -3.27 -7.10 -10.53
N ALA A 40 -2.47 -6.63 -11.49
CA ALA A 40 -1.88 -7.49 -12.51
C ALA A 40 -0.43 -7.09 -12.80
N LYS A 41 0.39 -8.09 -13.13
CA LYS A 41 1.72 -7.93 -13.72
C LYS A 41 1.73 -8.63 -15.07
N LEU A 42 1.99 -7.88 -16.13
CA LEU A 42 2.20 -8.43 -17.47
C LEU A 42 3.69 -8.63 -17.68
N GLY A 43 4.09 -9.83 -18.09
CA GLY A 43 5.44 -10.17 -18.50
C GLY A 43 5.41 -11.08 -19.73
N HIS A 44 6.58 -11.31 -20.32
CA HIS A 44 6.73 -12.30 -21.37
C HIS A 44 7.50 -13.52 -20.83
N PRO A 45 7.03 -14.76 -21.02
CA PRO A 45 5.80 -15.14 -21.73
C PRO A 45 4.52 -15.09 -20.86
N ASN A 46 4.63 -14.73 -19.58
CA ASN A 46 3.55 -14.94 -18.59
C ASN A 46 2.93 -13.64 -18.05
N SER A 47 1.61 -13.65 -17.87
CA SER A 47 0.87 -12.63 -17.12
C SER A 47 0.34 -13.18 -15.81
N TYR A 48 0.41 -12.40 -14.75
CA TYR A 48 -0.14 -12.75 -13.45
C TYR A 48 -1.22 -11.75 -13.04
N HIS A 49 -2.40 -12.24 -12.70
CA HIS A 49 -3.50 -11.45 -12.15
C HIS A 49 -3.86 -12.02 -10.77
N HIS A 50 -3.81 -11.18 -9.75
CA HIS A 50 -4.19 -11.55 -8.39
C HIS A 50 -5.31 -10.66 -7.87
N CYS A 51 -6.01 -11.16 -6.86
CA CYS A 51 -7.05 -10.41 -6.18
C CYS A 51 -7.15 -10.79 -4.71
N THR A 52 -7.78 -9.90 -3.95
CA THR A 52 -8.24 -10.15 -2.59
C THR A 52 -9.76 -10.26 -2.59
N ILE A 53 -10.32 -11.06 -1.67
CA ILE A 53 -11.76 -11.11 -1.40
C ILE A 53 -11.95 -10.98 0.12
N LEU A 54 -12.72 -9.98 0.53
CA LEU A 54 -13.05 -9.70 1.92
C LEU A 54 -14.16 -10.66 2.39
N ALA A 55 -13.77 -11.85 2.85
CA ALA A 55 -14.73 -12.82 3.38
C ALA A 55 -15.26 -12.39 4.76
N SER A 56 -14.35 -12.20 5.71
CA SER A 56 -14.63 -11.88 7.11
C SER A 56 -13.43 -11.16 7.76
N ALA A 57 -12.79 -10.25 7.01
CA ALA A 57 -11.60 -9.52 7.48
C ALA A 57 -11.95 -8.62 8.67
N ASN A 58 -11.02 -8.45 9.61
CA ASN A 58 -11.15 -7.46 10.68
C ASN A 58 -11.00 -6.05 10.07
N LYS A 59 -12.13 -5.36 9.88
CA LYS A 59 -12.17 -4.04 9.24
C LYS A 59 -11.52 -2.94 10.08
N LEU A 60 -11.46 -3.10 11.41
CA LEU A 60 -10.77 -2.16 12.30
C LEU A 60 -9.26 -2.24 12.07
N HIS A 61 -8.66 -3.43 12.21
CA HIS A 61 -7.22 -3.59 11.99
C HIS A 61 -6.80 -3.22 10.57
N LEU A 62 -7.63 -3.54 9.57
CA LEU A 62 -7.39 -3.12 8.19
C LEU A 62 -7.39 -1.59 8.05
N GLY A 63 -8.34 -0.91 8.70
CA GLY A 63 -8.38 0.56 8.72
C GLY A 63 -7.13 1.15 9.36
N GLU A 64 -6.76 0.66 10.54
CA GLU A 64 -5.58 1.11 11.30
C GLU A 64 -4.27 0.90 10.54
N SER A 65 -4.13 -0.23 9.84
CA SER A 65 -2.94 -0.55 9.04
C SER A 65 -2.77 0.33 7.80
N LEU A 66 -3.82 1.05 7.39
CA LEU A 66 -3.83 1.94 6.23
C LEU A 66 -3.79 3.41 6.62
N VAL A 67 -3.76 3.72 7.92
CA VAL A 67 -3.60 5.08 8.41
C VAL A 67 -2.22 5.60 7.99
N ARG A 68 -2.22 6.77 7.36
CA ARG A 68 -1.00 7.51 7.06
C ARG A 68 -0.79 8.60 8.10
N GLU A 69 0.47 8.86 8.42
CA GLU A 69 0.85 10.02 9.20
C GLU A 69 0.38 11.32 8.49
N PRO A 70 -0.13 12.33 9.23
CA PRO A 70 -0.54 13.60 8.65
C PRO A 70 0.69 14.44 8.28
N ALA A 71 1.25 14.15 7.10
CA ALA A 71 2.33 14.90 6.50
C ALA A 71 2.08 15.10 5.00
N ASN A 72 2.78 16.06 4.41
CA ASN A 72 2.74 16.27 2.97
C ASN A 72 3.81 15.40 2.29
N TYR A 73 3.38 14.37 1.57
CA TYR A 73 4.26 13.46 0.83
C TYR A 73 4.28 13.83 -0.65
N ILE A 74 5.47 14.14 -1.16
CA ILE A 74 5.70 14.48 -2.57
C ILE A 74 6.41 13.28 -3.21
N SER A 75 5.70 12.53 -4.05
CA SER A 75 6.22 11.33 -4.72
C SER A 75 5.62 11.15 -6.11
N LYS A 76 6.30 10.39 -6.97
CA LYS A 76 5.78 9.91 -8.27
C LYS A 76 4.98 8.61 -8.17
N ALA A 77 4.85 8.03 -6.97
CA ALA A 77 4.11 6.79 -6.75
C ALA A 77 2.61 6.97 -7.04
N THR A 78 1.96 5.90 -7.51
CA THR A 78 0.50 5.88 -7.69
C THR A 78 -0.18 5.85 -6.33
N ALA A 79 -0.97 6.87 -6.01
CA ALA A 79 -1.72 6.93 -4.76
C ALA A 79 -2.84 5.88 -4.73
N SER A 80 -3.03 5.25 -3.58
CA SER A 80 -4.19 4.40 -3.31
C SER A 80 -5.47 5.24 -3.35
N VAL A 81 -6.55 4.67 -3.93
CA VAL A 81 -7.88 5.29 -3.93
C VAL A 81 -8.70 4.65 -2.80
N PRO A 82 -8.99 5.37 -1.70
CA PRO A 82 -9.83 4.85 -0.63
C PRO A 82 -11.21 4.51 -1.16
N SER A 83 -11.78 3.40 -0.69
CA SER A 83 -13.13 2.97 -1.06
C SER A 83 -13.82 2.36 0.15
N PRO A 84 -15.12 2.62 0.35
CA PRO A 84 -15.90 1.91 1.34
C PRO A 84 -15.83 0.41 1.07
N ILE A 85 -15.60 -0.39 2.11
CA ILE A 85 -15.49 -1.85 2.01
C ILE A 85 -16.60 -2.58 2.75
N ARG A 86 -16.85 -3.84 2.37
CA ARG A 86 -17.76 -4.75 3.07
C ARG A 86 -17.22 -6.18 3.05
N ASN A 87 -17.49 -6.95 4.10
CA ASN A 87 -17.21 -8.38 4.10
C ASN A 87 -18.38 -9.17 3.49
N LEU A 88 -18.10 -10.32 2.90
CA LEU A 88 -19.13 -11.27 2.49
C LEU A 88 -19.99 -11.76 3.66
N VAL A 89 -19.40 -11.95 4.84
CA VAL A 89 -20.12 -12.38 6.05
C VAL A 89 -21.17 -11.34 6.51
N ASP A 90 -20.97 -10.06 6.16
CA ASP A 90 -21.94 -8.99 6.44
C ASP A 90 -23.18 -9.08 5.52
N VAL A 91 -23.11 -9.87 4.44
CA VAL A 91 -24.21 -10.12 3.50
C VAL A 91 -24.83 -11.48 3.78
N ASN A 92 -23.99 -12.51 3.96
CA ASN A 92 -24.41 -13.85 4.29
C ASN A 92 -23.54 -14.43 5.40
N ARG A 93 -24.12 -14.57 6.59
CA ARG A 93 -23.42 -15.03 7.80
C ARG A 93 -22.90 -16.47 7.72
N THR A 94 -23.35 -17.27 6.76
CA THR A 94 -22.86 -18.64 6.59
C THR A 94 -21.53 -18.72 5.87
N VAL A 95 -21.12 -17.66 5.16
CA VAL A 95 -19.87 -17.61 4.40
C VAL A 95 -18.67 -17.69 5.35
N ASN A 96 -17.74 -18.59 5.03
CA ASN A 96 -16.43 -18.63 5.65
C ASN A 96 -15.32 -18.84 4.60
N VAL A 97 -14.07 -18.63 5.03
CA VAL A 97 -12.87 -18.70 4.16
C VAL A 97 -12.71 -20.08 3.51
N ALA A 98 -12.97 -21.16 4.24
CA ALA A 98 -12.81 -22.51 3.71
C ALA A 98 -13.80 -22.81 2.59
N GLN A 99 -15.07 -22.46 2.79
CA GLN A 99 -16.12 -22.59 1.76
C GLN A 99 -15.83 -21.71 0.55
N LEU A 100 -15.41 -20.45 0.76
CA LEU A 100 -15.07 -19.54 -0.32
C LEU A 100 -13.90 -20.09 -1.17
N ARG A 101 -12.84 -20.59 -0.53
CA ARG A 101 -11.70 -21.23 -1.22
C ARG A 101 -12.16 -22.40 -2.08
N SER A 102 -12.97 -23.30 -1.53
CA SER A 102 -13.50 -24.43 -2.29
C SER A 102 -14.39 -23.98 -3.43
N ALA A 103 -15.29 -23.03 -3.21
CA ALA A 103 -16.19 -22.51 -4.25
C ALA A 103 -15.41 -21.88 -5.42
N VAL A 104 -14.41 -21.04 -5.14
CA VAL A 104 -13.55 -20.43 -6.17
C VAL A 104 -12.73 -21.49 -6.89
N GLY A 105 -12.19 -22.47 -6.18
CA GLY A 105 -11.42 -23.55 -6.79
C GLY A 105 -12.27 -24.45 -7.70
N TYR A 106 -13.47 -24.84 -7.26
CA TYR A 106 -14.38 -25.62 -8.11
C TYR A 106 -14.88 -24.81 -9.31
N GLU A 107 -15.12 -23.50 -9.15
CA GLU A 107 -15.40 -22.62 -10.28
C GLU A 107 -14.27 -22.67 -11.31
N TYR A 108 -13.02 -22.52 -10.84
CA TYR A 108 -11.87 -22.61 -11.73
C TYR A 108 -11.77 -23.97 -12.44
N LEU A 109 -11.99 -25.07 -11.71
CA LEU A 109 -11.88 -26.42 -12.26
C LEU A 109 -12.99 -26.76 -13.27
N ARG A 110 -14.18 -26.19 -13.12
CA ARG A 110 -15.32 -26.42 -14.04
C ARG A 110 -15.35 -25.46 -15.23
N THR A 111 -14.54 -24.40 -15.22
CA THR A 111 -14.48 -23.41 -16.31
C THR A 111 -13.36 -23.74 -17.31
N ALA A 112 -13.70 -23.79 -18.60
CA ALA A 112 -12.71 -23.92 -19.66
C ALA A 112 -11.85 -22.64 -19.78
N ALA A 113 -10.53 -22.76 -19.72
CA ALA A 113 -9.62 -21.61 -19.66
C ALA A 113 -9.63 -20.71 -20.91
N THR A 114 -9.99 -21.25 -22.08
CA THR A 114 -10.02 -20.54 -23.35
C THR A 114 -11.39 -19.93 -23.66
N THR A 115 -12.48 -20.68 -23.42
CA THR A 115 -13.85 -20.26 -23.78
C THR A 115 -14.61 -19.61 -22.63
N LEU A 116 -14.16 -19.76 -21.38
CA LEU A 116 -14.84 -19.31 -20.15
C LEU A 116 -16.22 -19.94 -19.93
N GLU A 117 -16.47 -21.09 -20.54
CA GLU A 117 -17.73 -21.81 -20.40
C GLU A 117 -17.68 -22.74 -19.18
N ASP A 118 -18.82 -22.87 -18.50
CA ASP A 118 -19.01 -23.82 -17.41
C ASP A 118 -19.27 -25.21 -18.00
N GLY A 119 -18.22 -26.04 -18.02
CA GLY A 119 -18.29 -27.43 -18.47
C GLY A 119 -18.70 -28.42 -17.37
N GLY A 120 -19.08 -27.91 -16.19
CA GLY A 120 -19.62 -28.69 -15.09
C GLY A 120 -18.71 -29.80 -14.58
N SER A 121 -19.31 -30.94 -14.24
CA SER A 121 -18.61 -32.12 -13.71
C SER A 121 -17.66 -32.75 -14.73
N THR A 122 -18.04 -32.77 -16.02
CA THR A 122 -17.23 -33.32 -17.10
C THR A 122 -15.88 -32.61 -17.20
N GLN A 123 -15.90 -31.27 -17.18
CA GLN A 123 -14.67 -30.47 -17.18
C GLN A 123 -13.86 -30.69 -15.90
N THR A 124 -14.54 -30.72 -14.74
CA THR A 124 -13.87 -30.94 -13.45
C THR A 124 -13.09 -32.26 -13.42
N MET A 125 -13.66 -33.34 -13.99
CA MET A 125 -13.03 -34.66 -14.05
C MET A 125 -11.78 -34.72 -14.95
N GLN A 126 -11.62 -33.78 -15.88
CA GLN A 126 -10.42 -33.68 -16.73
C GLN A 126 -9.25 -32.99 -16.02
N GLN A 127 -9.51 -32.36 -14.87
CA GLN A 127 -8.49 -31.64 -14.10
C GLN A 127 -7.91 -32.52 -13.00
N ARG A 128 -6.70 -32.19 -12.53
CA ARG A 128 -6.05 -32.87 -11.40
C ARG A 128 -6.66 -32.52 -10.03
N GLY A 129 -7.73 -31.74 -10.00
CA GLY A 129 -8.36 -31.24 -8.78
C GLY A 129 -7.47 -30.28 -7.99
N PHE A 130 -7.75 -30.16 -6.68
CA PHE A 130 -6.95 -29.35 -5.76
C PHE A 130 -5.61 -30.03 -5.49
N GLN A 131 -4.52 -29.30 -5.71
CA GLN A 131 -3.18 -29.77 -5.40
C GLN A 131 -2.64 -29.01 -4.18
N LEU A 132 -2.23 -29.75 -3.16
CA LEU A 132 -1.49 -29.18 -2.05
C LEU A 132 -0.05 -28.93 -2.48
N VAL A 133 0.44 -27.73 -2.17
CA VAL A 133 1.81 -27.31 -2.46
C VAL A 133 2.61 -27.37 -1.16
N ASN A 134 3.80 -27.98 -1.21
CA ASN A 134 4.76 -27.97 -0.12
C ASN A 134 5.89 -26.97 -0.46
N PRO A 135 5.83 -25.71 0.02
CA PRO A 135 6.74 -24.63 -0.39
C PRO A 135 8.10 -24.75 0.33
N THR A 136 8.84 -25.82 0.01
CA THR A 136 10.18 -26.09 0.56
C THR A 136 11.23 -26.00 -0.54
N GLU A 137 12.47 -25.70 -0.18
CA GLU A 137 13.60 -25.64 -1.11
C GLU A 137 13.76 -26.92 -1.94
N LYS A 138 13.47 -28.09 -1.35
CA LYS A 138 13.52 -29.39 -2.05
C LYS A 138 12.51 -29.48 -3.21
N TRP A 139 11.32 -28.91 -3.03
CA TRP A 139 10.23 -28.98 -4.03
C TRP A 139 10.26 -27.77 -4.97
N PHE A 140 10.77 -26.64 -4.49
CA PHE A 140 10.88 -25.37 -5.21
C PHE A 140 12.26 -24.74 -4.96
N PRO A 141 13.32 -25.20 -5.65
CA PRO A 141 14.65 -24.62 -5.52
C PRO A 141 14.63 -23.11 -5.79
N GLY A 142 15.28 -22.33 -4.93
CA GLY A 142 15.31 -20.87 -4.91
C GLY A 142 14.22 -20.22 -4.05
N ILE A 143 13.29 -20.97 -3.44
CA ILE A 143 12.21 -20.38 -2.64
C ILE A 143 12.72 -19.74 -1.34
N GLU A 144 13.76 -20.30 -0.74
CA GLU A 144 14.43 -19.72 0.44
C GLU A 144 15.08 -18.37 0.10
N GLU A 145 15.78 -18.31 -1.03
CA GLU A 145 16.40 -17.08 -1.54
C GLU A 145 15.33 -16.02 -1.85
N LEU A 146 14.27 -16.42 -2.56
CA LEU A 146 13.13 -15.54 -2.86
C LEU A 146 12.48 -15.01 -1.58
N ARG A 147 12.31 -15.86 -0.56
CA ARG A 147 11.76 -15.43 0.73
C ARG A 147 12.69 -14.44 1.41
N SER A 148 13.98 -14.74 1.47
CA SER A 148 15.00 -13.85 2.04
C SER A 148 14.94 -12.48 1.37
N ASN A 149 15.00 -12.45 0.03
CA ASN A 149 14.90 -11.23 -0.76
C ASN A 149 13.59 -10.47 -0.49
N TYR A 150 12.43 -11.13 -0.55
CA TYR A 150 11.13 -10.48 -0.36
C TYR A 150 10.83 -10.05 1.09
N SER A 151 11.59 -10.57 2.05
CA SER A 151 11.57 -10.13 3.45
C SER A 151 12.64 -9.09 3.79
N SER A 152 13.57 -8.80 2.87
CA SER A 152 14.67 -7.87 3.09
C SER A 152 14.20 -6.42 3.10
N TRP A 153 14.97 -5.55 3.77
CA TRP A 153 14.76 -4.11 3.74
C TRP A 153 14.75 -3.58 2.31
N ASP A 154 15.73 -3.98 1.50
CA ASP A 154 15.92 -3.54 0.12
C ASP A 154 14.69 -3.79 -0.75
N TRP A 155 13.93 -4.84 -0.42
CA TRP A 155 12.67 -5.14 -1.09
C TRP A 155 11.47 -4.44 -0.45
N VAL A 156 11.21 -4.69 0.83
CA VAL A 156 9.98 -4.24 1.51
C VAL A 156 9.88 -2.72 1.56
N ILE A 157 11.01 -2.04 1.81
CA ILE A 157 11.07 -0.58 1.95
C ILE A 157 11.91 0.04 0.84
N GLY A 158 13.05 -0.59 0.49
CA GLY A 158 14.04 -0.05 -0.43
C GLY A 158 13.55 0.15 -1.87
N LYS A 159 12.52 -0.60 -2.30
CA LYS A 159 11.87 -0.41 -3.62
C LYS A 159 10.88 0.75 -3.66
N THR A 160 10.62 1.42 -2.54
CA THR A 160 9.76 2.62 -2.52
C THR A 160 10.41 3.70 -3.39
N PRO A 161 9.69 4.27 -4.38
CA PRO A 161 10.21 5.37 -5.18
C PRO A 161 10.64 6.54 -4.30
N LYS A 162 11.73 7.22 -4.66
CA LYS A 162 12.19 8.44 -3.99
C LYS A 162 11.03 9.41 -3.74
N PHE A 163 10.96 9.95 -2.53
CA PHE A 163 9.93 10.89 -2.12
C PHE A 163 10.47 11.92 -1.13
N THR A 164 9.75 13.02 -0.98
CA THR A 164 10.03 14.08 -0.01
C THR A 164 8.86 14.19 0.95
N VAL A 165 9.16 14.31 2.25
CA VAL A 165 8.18 14.55 3.31
C VAL A 165 8.33 15.98 3.78
N GLN A 166 7.22 16.70 3.84
CA GLN A 166 7.16 18.04 4.40
C GLN A 166 6.24 18.09 5.61
N LYS A 167 6.71 18.72 6.67
CA LYS A 167 5.95 18.96 7.90
C LYS A 167 6.13 20.38 8.40
N ASP A 168 5.04 20.97 8.85
CA ASP A 168 5.09 22.26 9.53
C ASP A 168 5.54 22.06 10.98
N LEU A 169 6.37 22.98 11.44
CA LEU A 169 6.99 23.04 12.74
C LEU A 169 6.68 24.39 13.36
N GLU A 170 6.22 24.40 14.60
CA GLU A 170 6.10 25.63 15.39
C GLU A 170 7.25 25.66 16.40
N VAL A 171 8.10 26.67 16.26
CA VAL A 171 9.22 26.94 17.18
C VAL A 171 8.88 28.17 17.99
N LYS A 172 8.95 28.04 19.31
CA LYS A 172 8.73 29.18 20.21
C LYS A 172 9.90 30.15 20.08
N GLY A 173 9.60 31.38 19.66
CA GLY A 173 10.57 32.47 19.67
C GLY A 173 10.51 33.25 20.97
N ASP A 174 11.58 34.00 21.26
CA ASP A 174 11.65 34.85 22.46
C ASP A 174 10.59 35.96 22.45
N GLU A 175 10.18 36.43 21.25
CA GLU A 175 9.16 37.48 21.07
C GLU A 175 7.90 37.01 20.30
N GLN A 176 8.04 36.07 19.36
CA GLN A 176 6.93 35.56 18.55
C GLN A 176 7.23 34.16 18.02
N ASP A 177 6.20 33.30 17.98
CA ASP A 177 6.32 31.95 17.43
C ASP A 177 6.68 31.99 15.94
N MET A 178 7.65 31.17 15.54
CA MET A 178 8.09 31.03 14.16
C MET A 178 7.60 29.70 13.60
N LYS A 179 6.89 29.77 12.46
CA LYS A 179 6.57 28.57 11.68
C LYS A 179 7.78 28.21 10.84
N LEU A 180 8.15 26.94 10.81
CA LEU A 180 9.18 26.38 9.95
C LEU A 180 8.57 25.24 9.16
N LYS A 181 9.14 24.94 7.99
CA LYS A 181 8.80 23.72 7.25
C LYS A 181 10.00 22.82 7.23
N LEU A 182 9.89 21.66 7.89
CA LEU A 182 10.84 20.57 7.75
C LEU A 182 10.60 19.90 6.39
N SER A 183 11.68 19.65 5.66
CA SER A 183 11.72 18.86 4.44
C SER A 183 12.70 17.71 4.61
N VAL A 184 12.25 16.47 4.39
CA VAL A 184 13.08 15.26 4.46
C VAL A 184 13.00 14.52 3.14
N GLU A 185 14.13 14.35 2.48
CA GLU A 185 14.23 13.52 1.28
C GLU A 185 14.54 12.07 1.67
N VAL A 186 13.76 11.14 1.14
CA VAL A 186 13.87 9.72 1.44
C VAL A 186 14.14 8.93 0.16
N GLU A 187 15.21 8.13 0.21
CA GLU A 187 15.61 7.23 -0.88
C GLU A 187 15.97 5.86 -0.30
N ALA A 188 15.44 4.79 -0.90
CA ALA A 188 15.57 3.41 -0.41
C ALA A 188 15.16 3.24 1.07
N GLY A 189 14.20 4.05 1.53
CA GLY A 189 13.73 4.07 2.92
C GLY A 189 14.63 4.82 3.90
N LEU A 190 15.71 5.44 3.44
CA LEU A 190 16.67 6.14 4.28
C LEU A 190 16.56 7.65 4.08
N MET A 191 16.67 8.42 5.16
CA MET A 191 16.67 9.88 5.11
C MET A 191 18.00 10.37 4.53
N LYS A 192 18.00 10.90 3.31
CA LYS A 192 19.23 11.35 2.62
C LYS A 192 19.53 12.81 2.91
N GLU A 193 18.57 13.67 2.65
CA GLU A 193 18.69 15.11 2.86
C GLU A 193 17.62 15.57 3.85
N ILE A 194 18.01 16.46 4.75
CA ILE A 194 17.12 17.04 5.76
C ILE A 194 17.38 18.54 5.72
N GLY A 195 16.31 19.33 5.60
CA GLY A 195 16.41 20.78 5.56
C GLY A 195 15.20 21.46 6.17
N ILE A 196 15.38 22.72 6.53
CA ILE A 196 14.32 23.58 7.05
C ILE A 196 14.13 24.79 6.14
N GLN A 197 12.89 25.20 5.96
CA GLN A 197 12.52 26.38 5.20
C GLN A 197 11.79 27.37 6.11
N LEU A 198 12.17 28.64 6.02
CA LEU A 198 11.52 29.75 6.73
C LEU A 198 10.24 30.19 6.01
N PRO A 199 9.26 30.83 6.69
CA PRO A 199 8.05 31.34 6.04
C PRO A 199 8.34 32.46 5.04
N GLN A 200 9.44 33.17 5.24
CA GLN A 200 9.81 34.39 4.53
C GLN A 200 10.81 34.14 3.38
N SER A 201 11.27 32.89 3.22
CA SER A 201 12.28 32.53 2.22
C SER A 201 12.00 31.15 1.63
N ASP A 202 12.18 31.02 0.32
CA ASP A 202 12.16 29.72 -0.36
C ASP A 202 13.47 28.95 -0.26
N GLN A 203 14.49 29.54 0.39
CA GLN A 203 15.76 28.88 0.60
C GLN A 203 15.61 27.74 1.61
N LEU A 204 15.99 26.53 1.17
CA LEU A 204 16.12 25.37 2.03
C LEU A 204 17.48 25.40 2.72
N VAL A 205 17.47 25.44 4.05
CA VAL A 205 18.68 25.45 4.86
C VAL A 205 18.96 24.02 5.31
N PRO A 206 20.13 23.44 4.96
CA PRO A 206 20.44 22.07 5.29
C PRO A 206 20.59 21.88 6.80
N VAL A 207 20.06 20.78 7.33
CA VAL A 207 20.22 20.37 8.72
C VAL A 207 21.17 19.19 8.77
N VAL A 208 22.35 19.41 9.36
CA VAL A 208 23.31 18.33 9.62
C VAL A 208 22.92 17.64 10.92
N THR A 209 22.61 16.35 10.83
CA THR A 209 22.15 15.55 11.96
C THR A 209 22.65 14.11 11.84
N PRO A 210 22.96 13.42 12.95
CA PRO A 210 23.33 12.00 12.93
C PRO A 210 22.20 11.08 12.41
N LEU A 211 21.01 11.64 12.20
CA LEU A 211 19.87 10.94 11.62
C LEU A 211 19.93 10.87 10.08
N GLN A 212 20.84 11.59 9.44
CA GLN A 212 21.12 11.39 8.02
C GLN A 212 21.62 9.95 7.77
N GLY A 213 21.06 9.31 6.74
CA GLY A 213 21.29 7.91 6.40
C GLY A 213 20.53 6.90 7.27
N LYS A 214 19.78 7.33 8.30
CA LYS A 214 18.96 6.43 9.11
C LYS A 214 17.61 6.14 8.45
N PRO A 215 16.94 5.02 8.81
CA PRO A 215 15.59 4.70 8.37
C PRO A 215 14.60 5.85 8.55
N TYR A 216 13.79 6.13 7.54
CA TYR A 216 12.62 6.99 7.70
C TYR A 216 11.53 6.21 8.45
N ASN A 217 11.31 6.57 9.71
CA ASN A 217 10.26 6.03 10.57
C ASN A 217 9.81 7.12 11.56
N GLU A 218 8.72 6.84 12.28
CA GLU A 218 8.13 7.80 13.24
C GLU A 218 9.12 8.20 14.34
N GLU A 219 9.90 7.25 14.87
CA GLU A 219 10.89 7.51 15.92
C GLU A 219 11.97 8.50 15.47
N ASN A 220 12.63 8.24 14.35
CA ASN A 220 13.70 9.09 13.84
C ASN A 220 13.16 10.46 13.40
N LEU A 221 11.98 10.49 12.77
CA LEU A 221 11.34 11.76 12.40
C LEU A 221 11.00 12.59 13.64
N ASN A 222 10.41 11.98 14.67
CA ASN A 222 10.12 12.65 15.93
C ASN A 222 11.40 13.11 16.65
N GLY A 223 12.49 12.36 16.53
CA GLY A 223 13.81 12.78 17.01
C GLY A 223 14.30 14.08 16.36
N ILE A 224 14.16 14.22 15.04
CA ILE A 224 14.46 15.47 14.31
C ILE A 224 13.57 16.60 14.81
N LEU A 225 12.26 16.36 14.87
CA LEU A 225 11.27 17.37 15.30
C LEU A 225 11.54 17.83 16.74
N GLY A 226 11.88 16.90 17.64
CA GLY A 226 12.23 17.19 19.03
C GLY A 226 13.49 18.04 19.14
N ALA A 227 14.56 17.69 18.42
CA ALA A 227 15.80 18.45 18.41
C ALA A 227 15.60 19.86 17.86
N LEU A 228 14.85 20.02 16.77
CA LEU A 228 14.59 21.33 16.15
C LEU A 228 13.73 22.24 17.04
N LYS A 229 12.83 21.69 17.85
CA LYS A 229 12.03 22.46 18.82
C LYS A 229 12.85 23.03 19.98
N LEU A 230 14.04 22.46 20.26
CA LEU A 230 14.93 22.95 21.31
C LEU A 230 15.83 24.10 20.82
N VAL A 231 15.86 24.38 19.52
CA VAL A 231 16.66 25.47 18.94
C VAL A 231 15.86 26.77 19.03
N SER A 232 16.45 27.83 19.61
CA SER A 232 15.80 29.15 19.65
C SER A 232 15.64 29.75 18.25
N ALA A 233 14.56 30.49 18.01
CA ALA A 233 14.32 31.16 16.73
C ALA A 233 15.47 32.14 16.35
N SER A 234 16.12 32.73 17.36
CA SER A 234 17.29 33.61 17.25
C SER A 234 18.50 32.86 16.67
N ASN A 235 18.78 31.63 17.12
CA ASN A 235 19.86 30.79 16.59
C ASN A 235 19.59 30.34 15.15
N VAL A 236 18.34 30.00 14.83
CA VAL A 236 17.94 29.64 13.46
C VAL A 236 18.13 30.82 12.52
N LYS A 237 17.68 32.03 12.90
CA LYS A 237 17.88 33.24 12.09
C LYS A 237 19.35 33.60 11.89
N GLN A 238 20.19 33.45 12.92
CA GLN A 238 21.64 33.71 12.80
C GLN A 238 22.35 32.73 11.87
N ALA A 239 22.06 31.43 11.97
CA ALA A 239 22.67 30.41 11.09
C ALA A 239 22.32 30.64 9.61
N ILE A 240 21.12 31.17 9.35
CA ILE A 240 20.62 31.44 8.01
C ILE A 240 21.19 32.74 7.45
N ASN A 241 21.26 33.81 8.25
CA ASN A 241 21.84 35.07 7.81
C ASN A 241 23.37 35.00 7.64
N GLY A 242 24.05 34.06 8.31
CA GLY A 242 25.50 33.83 8.17
C GLY A 242 25.90 32.93 7.00
N THR A 243 24.94 32.39 6.25
CA THR A 243 25.17 31.57 5.04
C THR A 243 24.88 32.32 3.74
N ALA A 244 24.59 33.63 3.82
CA ALA A 244 24.40 34.54 2.69
C ALA A 244 25.70 35.24 2.27
#